data_AF-V5XI67-F1
#
_entry.id   AF-V5XI67-F1
#
_cell.length_a   1.000
_cell.length_b   1.000
_cell.length_c   1.000
_cell.angle_alpha   90.00
_cell.angle_beta   90.00
_cell.angle_gamma   90.00
#
_symmetry.space_group_name_H-M   'P 1'
#
loop_
_entity.id
_entity.type
_entity.pdbx_description
1 polymer ?
#
loop_
_entity_poly.entity_id
_entity_poly.type
_entity_poly.pdbx_seq_one_letter_code
_entity_poly.pdbx_strand_id
1 'polypeptide(L)'
;MVMQPEPVVTGDAVQLEVSIAQLPVRAAAALIDVMVMGFGYLILSMLWALTLADFDPALSAAVLIIFLVLVLVGYPVTFEMASGGRSLGKMALGLRVVSEDGGPERLRQAVFRALSSVIEIWMLTGGPAVICSMLSPKGKRIGDVFAGTIVISERAPKLNPPPPMPPGLAWWAATLQLSGLGAEQANMARQFLTRSAQLQPQVRAEMGQRIAGQFVARISPPPPPGASAEEVLAAVLAERHRRELVRLQVPPSPGMPPGPGLPPTPSSAPPPPPPTAGFSAPT
;
A
#
# COMPACT_ATOMS: atom_id res chain seq x y z
N MET A 1 15.02 -16.48 2.44
CA MET A 1 15.62 -15.13 2.22
C MET A 1 14.52 -14.11 2.41
N VAL A 2 14.62 -13.32 3.47
CA VAL A 2 13.66 -12.24 3.80
C VAL A 2 13.97 -11.08 2.85
N MET A 3 13.08 -10.78 1.90
CA MET A 3 13.26 -9.63 1.01
C MET A 3 12.89 -8.35 1.76
N GLN A 4 13.87 -7.47 1.88
CA GLN A 4 13.69 -6.10 2.35
C GLN A 4 13.06 -5.27 1.20
N PRO A 5 12.06 -4.41 1.48
CA PRO A 5 11.49 -3.53 0.47
C PRO A 5 12.52 -2.49 0.03
N GLU A 6 12.79 -2.44 -1.28
CA GLU A 6 13.75 -1.52 -1.89
C GLU A 6 13.12 -0.11 -2.01
N PRO A 7 13.75 0.94 -1.44
CA PRO A 7 13.19 2.29 -1.42
C PRO A 7 13.31 2.94 -2.81
N VAL A 8 12.17 3.33 -3.37
CA VAL A 8 12.11 4.23 -4.54
C VAL A 8 12.25 5.66 -4.03
N VAL A 9 13.35 6.31 -4.41
CA VAL A 9 13.64 7.71 -4.07
C VAL A 9 13.01 8.60 -5.14
N THR A 10 11.89 9.23 -4.82
CA THR A 10 11.35 10.37 -5.58
C THR A 10 11.98 11.65 -5.03
N GLY A 11 12.26 12.62 -5.91
CA GLY A 11 12.98 13.87 -5.62
C GLY A 11 12.28 14.88 -4.70
N ASP A 12 11.33 14.45 -3.89
CA ASP A 12 10.79 15.21 -2.78
C ASP A 12 10.73 14.25 -1.59
N ALA A 13 11.51 14.53 -0.55
CA ALA A 13 11.90 13.61 0.51
C ALA A 13 10.74 13.29 1.49
N VAL A 14 9.64 12.73 0.97
CA VAL A 14 8.58 12.13 1.75
C VAL A 14 8.46 10.69 1.29
N GLN A 15 9.01 9.78 2.09
CA GLN A 15 8.81 8.34 1.91
C GLN A 15 7.34 8.04 2.15
N LEU A 16 6.51 8.08 1.10
CA LEU A 16 5.18 7.48 1.16
C LEU A 16 5.37 5.97 1.15
N GLU A 17 5.11 5.32 2.28
CA GLU A 17 4.92 3.87 2.36
C GLU A 17 3.66 3.50 1.57
N VAL A 18 3.80 3.35 0.25
CA VAL A 18 2.70 2.90 -0.60
C VAL A 18 2.46 1.44 -0.30
N SER A 19 1.37 1.13 0.40
CA SER A 19 0.94 -0.24 0.64
C SER A 19 0.54 -0.87 -0.70
N ILE A 20 1.44 -1.69 -1.24
CA ILE A 20 1.20 -2.47 -2.46
C ILE A 20 0.05 -3.44 -2.17
N ALA A 21 -0.99 -3.38 -3.00
CA ALA A 21 -2.19 -4.18 -2.79
C ALA A 21 -1.85 -5.68 -2.84
N GLN A 22 -2.32 -6.43 -1.83
CA GLN A 22 -2.10 -7.87 -1.76
C GLN A 22 -2.77 -8.59 -2.95
N LEU A 23 -2.07 -9.57 -3.52
CA LEU A 23 -2.50 -10.38 -4.68
C LEU A 23 -3.97 -10.89 -4.58
N PRO A 24 -4.47 -11.36 -3.43
CA PRO A 24 -5.86 -11.82 -3.31
C PRO A 24 -6.89 -10.71 -3.52
N VAL A 25 -6.64 -9.50 -3.00
CA VAL A 25 -7.56 -8.36 -3.14
C VAL A 25 -7.60 -7.91 -4.60
N ARG A 26 -6.47 -7.99 -5.31
CA ARG A 26 -6.40 -7.71 -6.75
C ARG A 26 -7.14 -8.76 -7.58
N ALA A 27 -7.00 -10.03 -7.23
CA ALA A 27 -7.74 -11.11 -7.89
C ALA A 27 -9.26 -10.95 -7.68
N ALA A 28 -9.69 -10.58 -6.47
CA ALA A 28 -11.09 -10.29 -6.18
C ALA A 28 -11.61 -9.07 -6.98
N ALA A 29 -10.81 -8.00 -7.11
CA ALA A 29 -11.17 -6.86 -7.96
C ALA A 29 -11.36 -7.30 -9.42
N ALA A 30 -10.42 -8.08 -9.94
CA ALA A 30 -10.46 -8.60 -11.30
C ALA A 30 -11.67 -9.52 -11.53
N LEU A 31 -12.04 -10.34 -10.54
CA LEU A 31 -13.22 -11.20 -10.62
C LEU A 31 -14.51 -10.37 -10.74
N ILE A 32 -14.64 -9.30 -9.95
CA ILE A 32 -15.77 -8.37 -10.05
C ILE A 32 -15.81 -7.74 -11.45
N ASP A 33 -14.67 -7.27 -11.96
CA ASP A 33 -14.61 -6.68 -13.29
C ASP A 33 -14.97 -7.69 -14.40
N VAL A 34 -14.54 -8.95 -14.30
CA VAL A 34 -14.92 -10.02 -15.23
C VAL A 34 -16.42 -10.30 -15.18
N MET A 35 -17.04 -10.30 -13.99
CA MET A 35 -18.49 -10.45 -13.86
C MET A 35 -19.22 -9.28 -14.53
N VAL A 36 -18.78 -8.04 -14.28
CA VAL A 36 -19.36 -6.85 -14.91
C VAL A 36 -19.24 -6.91 -16.43
N MET A 37 -18.08 -7.28 -16.96
CA MET A 37 -17.87 -7.47 -18.40
C MET A 37 -18.79 -8.56 -18.96
N GLY A 38 -18.89 -9.70 -18.27
CA GLY A 38 -19.78 -10.80 -18.66
C GLY A 38 -21.25 -10.38 -18.72
N PHE A 39 -21.74 -9.70 -17.69
CA PHE A 39 -23.10 -9.15 -17.68
C PHE A 39 -23.32 -8.11 -18.78
N GLY A 40 -22.35 -7.21 -18.99
CA GLY A 40 -22.41 -6.21 -20.06
C GLY A 40 -22.51 -6.87 -21.43
N TYR A 41 -21.69 -7.87 -21.71
CA TYR A 41 -21.73 -8.63 -22.97
C TYR A 41 -23.06 -9.38 -23.15
N LEU A 42 -23.58 -10.02 -22.09
CA LEU A 42 -24.88 -10.70 -22.14
C LEU A 42 -26.04 -9.73 -22.41
N ILE A 43 -26.01 -8.52 -21.83
CA ILE A 43 -27.03 -7.50 -22.09
C ILE A 43 -26.93 -7.03 -23.54
N LEU A 44 -25.73 -6.72 -24.03
CA LEU A 44 -25.53 -6.28 -25.42
C LEU A 44 -25.99 -7.36 -26.43
N SER A 45 -25.65 -8.62 -26.18
CA SER A 45 -26.05 -9.73 -27.05
C SER A 45 -27.56 -10.01 -26.98
N MET A 46 -28.18 -9.89 -25.80
CA MET A 46 -29.63 -9.99 -25.65
C MET A 46 -30.35 -8.85 -26.38
N LEU A 47 -29.90 -7.61 -26.22
CA LEU A 47 -30.48 -6.46 -26.93
C LEU A 47 -30.37 -6.61 -28.44
N TRP A 48 -29.25 -7.16 -28.94
CA TRP A 48 -29.09 -7.50 -30.34
C TRP A 48 -30.06 -8.61 -30.77
N ALA A 49 -30.19 -9.68 -29.99
CA ALA A 49 -31.10 -10.79 -30.30
C ALA A 49 -32.58 -10.39 -30.28
N LEU A 50 -32.96 -9.37 -29.50
CA LEU A 50 -34.31 -8.82 -29.45
C LEU A 50 -34.65 -7.91 -30.62
N THR A 51 -33.68 -7.57 -31.47
CA THR A 51 -33.99 -6.86 -32.71
C THR A 51 -34.87 -7.76 -33.58
N LEU A 52 -36.10 -7.34 -33.85
CA LEU A 52 -37.06 -8.08 -34.69
C LEU A 52 -36.68 -8.09 -36.18
N ALA A 53 -35.41 -7.82 -36.49
CA ALA A 53 -34.89 -7.67 -37.83
C ALA A 53 -34.14 -8.94 -38.23
N ASP A 54 -34.49 -9.49 -39.39
CA ASP A 54 -33.72 -10.57 -40.02
C ASP A 54 -32.44 -9.99 -40.62
N PHE A 55 -31.35 -10.08 -39.86
CA PHE A 55 -30.03 -9.69 -40.33
C PHE A 55 -29.28 -10.87 -40.94
N ASP A 56 -28.42 -10.57 -41.92
CA ASP A 56 -27.44 -11.52 -42.45
C ASP A 56 -26.59 -12.12 -41.30
N PRO A 57 -26.41 -13.45 -41.22
CA PRO A 57 -25.52 -14.09 -40.27
C PRO A 57 -24.11 -13.47 -40.20
N ALA A 58 -23.55 -13.01 -41.33
CA ALA A 58 -22.24 -12.37 -41.35
C ALA A 58 -22.23 -11.02 -40.62
N LEU A 59 -23.28 -10.21 -40.80
CA LEU A 59 -23.45 -8.95 -40.08
C LEU A 59 -23.60 -9.19 -38.58
N SER A 60 -24.43 -10.16 -38.19
CA SER A 60 -24.62 -10.51 -36.78
C SER A 60 -23.32 -10.96 -36.11
N ALA A 61 -22.52 -11.79 -36.79
CA ALA A 61 -21.21 -12.20 -36.29
C ALA A 61 -20.26 -11.00 -36.11
N ALA A 62 -20.21 -10.09 -37.09
CA ALA A 62 -19.37 -8.89 -37.00
C ALA A 62 -19.78 -8.00 -35.81
N VAL A 63 -21.07 -7.79 -35.58
CA VAL A 63 -21.58 -7.00 -34.46
C VAL A 63 -21.23 -7.63 -33.11
N LEU A 64 -21.41 -8.94 -32.97
CA LEU A 64 -21.04 -9.66 -31.73
C LEU A 64 -19.54 -9.59 -31.45
N ILE A 65 -18.70 -9.66 -32.48
CA ILE A 65 -17.24 -9.46 -32.34
C ILE A 65 -16.94 -8.03 -31.88
N ILE A 66 -17.60 -7.02 -32.46
CA ILE A 66 -17.42 -5.62 -32.04
C ILE A 66 -17.80 -5.45 -30.58
N PHE A 67 -18.93 -6.02 -30.14
CA PHE A 67 -19.34 -6.00 -28.74
C PHE A 67 -18.33 -6.68 -27.83
N LEU A 68 -17.80 -7.83 -28.25
CA LEU A 68 -16.75 -8.52 -27.50
C LEU A 68 -15.52 -7.62 -27.33
N VAL A 69 -15.02 -6.99 -28.41
CA VAL A 69 -13.87 -6.08 -28.35
C VAL A 69 -14.16 -4.86 -27.48
N LEU A 70 -15.35 -4.26 -27.59
CA LEU A 70 -15.76 -3.12 -26.77
C LEU A 70 -15.83 -3.49 -25.29
N VAL A 71 -16.31 -4.68 -24.93
CA VAL A 71 -16.37 -5.13 -23.54
C VAL A 71 -14.99 -5.49 -23.00
N LEU A 72 -14.18 -6.20 -23.79
CA LEU A 72 -12.87 -6.67 -23.36
C LEU A 72 -11.81 -5.57 -23.28
N VAL A 73 -11.88 -4.58 -24.17
CA VAL A 73 -10.87 -3.52 -24.29
C VAL A 73 -11.48 -2.14 -24.06
N GLY A 74 -12.61 -1.84 -24.69
CA GLY A 74 -13.26 -0.53 -24.58
C GLY A 74 -13.70 -0.20 -23.14
N TYR A 75 -14.40 -1.10 -22.47
CA TYR A 75 -14.89 -0.91 -21.10
C TYR A 75 -13.74 -0.66 -20.09
N PRO A 76 -12.71 -1.52 -19.95
CA PRO A 76 -11.67 -1.27 -18.96
C PRO A 76 -10.89 0.02 -19.25
N VAL A 77 -10.61 0.31 -20.52
CA VAL A 77 -9.90 1.56 -20.90
C VAL A 77 -10.75 2.78 -20.58
N THR A 78 -12.01 2.82 -21.03
CA THR A 78 -12.88 3.98 -20.79
C THR A 78 -13.14 4.21 -19.32
N PHE A 79 -13.40 3.15 -18.56
CA PHE A 79 -13.73 3.24 -17.15
C PHE A 79 -12.51 3.63 -16.30
N GLU A 80 -11.33 3.05 -16.57
CA GLU A 80 -10.09 3.43 -15.88
C GLU A 80 -9.69 4.87 -16.21
N MET A 81 -9.83 5.32 -17.45
CA MET A 81 -9.49 6.69 -17.83
C MET A 81 -10.46 7.72 -17.23
N ALA A 82 -11.76 7.39 -17.17
CA ALA A 82 -12.76 8.30 -16.59
C ALA A 82 -12.65 8.42 -15.06
N SER A 83 -12.19 7.37 -14.37
CA SER A 83 -12.13 7.34 -12.91
C SER A 83 -10.75 7.66 -12.32
N GLY A 84 -9.75 7.91 -13.19
CA GLY A 84 -8.36 8.17 -12.79
C GLY A 84 -7.60 6.92 -12.33
N GLY A 85 -7.83 5.77 -12.99
CA GLY A 85 -7.13 4.50 -12.77
C GLY A 85 -7.92 3.48 -11.96
N ARG A 86 -9.26 3.58 -11.92
CA ARG A 86 -10.12 2.69 -11.12
C ARG A 86 -11.16 1.99 -12.01
N SER A 87 -11.16 0.67 -12.06
CA SER A 87 -12.29 -0.11 -12.59
C SER A 87 -13.38 -0.27 -11.52
N LEU A 88 -14.58 -0.73 -11.87
CA LEU A 88 -15.66 -0.94 -10.88
C LEU A 88 -15.24 -1.88 -9.74
N GLY A 89 -14.57 -2.99 -10.05
CA GLY A 89 -14.04 -3.92 -9.05
C GLY A 89 -12.97 -3.27 -8.17
N LYS A 90 -12.08 -2.46 -8.76
CA LYS A 90 -11.08 -1.70 -8.01
C LYS A 90 -11.74 -0.64 -7.11
N MET A 91 -12.78 0.05 -7.55
CA MET A 91 -13.52 1.01 -6.74
C MET A 91 -14.16 0.31 -5.52
N ALA A 92 -14.79 -0.85 -5.72
CA ALA A 92 -15.41 -1.62 -4.64
C ALA A 92 -14.39 -1.99 -3.55
N LEU A 93 -13.17 -2.36 -3.97
CA LEU A 93 -12.10 -2.80 -3.08
C LEU A 93 -11.13 -1.68 -2.66
N GLY A 94 -11.35 -0.43 -3.10
CA GLY A 94 -10.51 0.72 -2.75
C GLY A 94 -9.10 0.67 -3.34
N LEU A 95 -8.98 0.16 -4.56
CA LEU A 95 -7.74 0.05 -5.32
C LEU A 95 -7.68 1.13 -6.42
N ARG A 96 -6.45 1.51 -6.79
CA ARG A 96 -6.19 2.43 -7.91
C ARG A 96 -4.91 2.08 -8.65
N VAL A 97 -4.92 2.22 -9.96
CA VAL A 97 -3.75 2.14 -10.82
C VAL A 97 -3.09 3.51 -10.89
N VAL A 98 -1.77 3.55 -10.71
CA VAL A 98 -0.94 4.74 -10.89
C VAL A 98 0.28 4.40 -11.74
N SER A 99 0.85 5.40 -12.40
CA SER A 99 2.13 5.25 -13.10
C SER A 99 3.24 4.95 -12.08
N GLU A 100 4.31 4.28 -12.51
CA GLU A 100 5.46 4.03 -11.65
C GLU A 100 6.12 5.31 -11.11
N ASP A 101 6.01 6.41 -11.85
CA ASP A 101 6.48 7.73 -11.42
C ASP A 101 5.56 8.39 -10.37
N GLY A 102 4.51 7.72 -9.90
CA GLY A 102 3.51 8.22 -8.95
C GLY A 102 2.42 9.10 -9.57
N GLY A 103 2.52 9.42 -10.87
CA GLY A 103 1.53 10.19 -11.61
C GLY A 103 0.25 9.41 -11.96
N PRO A 104 -0.79 10.10 -12.47
CA PRO A 104 -2.01 9.45 -12.96
C PRO A 104 -1.71 8.53 -14.15
N GLU A 105 -2.54 7.50 -14.30
CA GLU A 105 -2.47 6.57 -15.43
C GLU A 105 -2.74 7.28 -16.76
N ARG A 106 -1.93 6.97 -17.78
CA ARG A 106 -2.08 7.49 -19.15
C ARG A 106 -2.90 6.53 -20.01
N LEU A 107 -3.59 7.06 -21.03
CA LEU A 107 -4.38 6.25 -21.97
C LEU A 107 -3.60 5.09 -22.59
N ARG A 108 -2.36 5.35 -23.02
CA ARG A 108 -1.49 4.30 -23.58
C ARG A 108 -1.26 3.14 -22.59
N GLN A 109 -1.09 3.46 -21.31
CA GLN A 109 -0.87 2.46 -20.26
C GLN A 109 -2.14 1.61 -20.06
N ALA A 110 -3.30 2.26 -19.97
CA ALA A 110 -4.59 1.58 -19.86
C ALA A 110 -4.85 0.65 -21.07
N VAL A 111 -4.55 1.09 -22.29
CA VAL A 111 -4.70 0.28 -23.51
C VAL A 111 -3.78 -0.94 -23.49
N PHE A 112 -2.48 -0.77 -23.17
CA PHE A 112 -1.57 -1.91 -23.08
C PHE A 112 -2.02 -2.93 -22.03
N ARG A 113 -2.50 -2.46 -20.87
CA ARG A 113 -3.04 -3.33 -19.82
C ARG A 113 -4.28 -4.07 -20.27
N ALA A 114 -5.19 -3.41 -20.99
CA ALA A 114 -6.41 -4.04 -21.51
C ALA A 114 -6.07 -5.12 -22.54
N LEU A 115 -5.16 -4.83 -23.48
CA LEU A 115 -4.72 -5.78 -24.49
C LEU A 115 -3.98 -6.98 -23.88
N SER A 116 -3.07 -6.76 -22.94
CA SER A 116 -2.40 -7.89 -22.27
C SER A 116 -3.37 -8.70 -21.42
N SER A 117 -4.42 -8.08 -20.85
CA SER A 117 -5.47 -8.80 -20.13
C SER A 117 -6.24 -9.77 -21.03
N VAL A 118 -6.42 -9.47 -22.32
CA VAL A 118 -7.00 -10.42 -23.30
C VAL A 118 -6.17 -11.70 -23.37
N ILE A 119 -4.85 -11.57 -23.43
CA ILE A 119 -3.96 -12.73 -23.52
C ILE A 119 -3.89 -13.47 -22.17
N GLU A 120 -3.62 -12.75 -21.09
CA GLU A 120 -3.35 -13.37 -19.79
C GLU A 120 -4.60 -13.92 -19.11
N ILE A 121 -5.72 -13.18 -19.17
CA ILE A 121 -6.95 -13.54 -18.45
C ILE A 121 -7.87 -14.36 -19.33
N TRP A 122 -8.09 -13.94 -20.58
CA TRP A 122 -9.10 -14.57 -21.44
C TRP A 122 -8.55 -15.76 -22.22
N MET A 123 -7.33 -15.70 -22.75
CA MET A 123 -6.73 -16.85 -23.44
C MET A 123 -6.09 -17.86 -22.48
N LEU A 124 -5.52 -17.40 -21.35
CA LEU A 124 -4.73 -18.22 -20.43
C LEU A 124 -5.34 -18.32 -19.01
N THR A 125 -6.63 -18.01 -18.87
CA THR A 125 -7.44 -18.14 -17.64
C THR A 125 -6.86 -17.45 -16.40
N GLY A 126 -5.97 -16.47 -16.57
CA GLY A 126 -5.32 -15.72 -15.48
C GLY A 126 -4.08 -16.39 -14.88
N GLY A 127 -3.67 -17.56 -15.36
CA GLY A 127 -2.51 -18.30 -14.84
C GLY A 127 -1.20 -17.49 -14.91
N PRO A 128 -0.81 -16.95 -16.08
CA PRO A 128 0.40 -16.15 -16.21
C PRO A 128 0.38 -14.87 -15.36
N ALA A 129 -0.79 -14.23 -15.23
CA ALA A 129 -0.93 -13.03 -14.41
C ALA A 129 -0.65 -13.32 -12.92
N VAL A 130 -1.15 -14.46 -12.41
CA VAL A 130 -0.89 -14.91 -11.04
C VAL A 130 0.58 -15.27 -10.85
N ILE A 131 1.16 -16.04 -11.76
CA ILE A 131 2.56 -16.48 -11.68
C ILE A 131 3.51 -15.26 -11.67
N CYS A 132 3.34 -14.33 -12.60
CA CYS A 132 4.16 -13.12 -12.65
C CYS A 132 3.94 -12.23 -11.43
N SER A 133 2.70 -12.11 -10.95
CA SER A 133 2.41 -11.37 -9.73
C SER A 133 3.02 -12.02 -8.47
N MET A 134 3.21 -13.34 -8.43
CA MET A 134 3.87 -14.03 -7.31
C MET A 134 5.39 -13.88 -7.36
N LEU A 135 5.97 -13.88 -8.56
CA LEU A 135 7.41 -13.75 -8.78
C LEU A 135 7.90 -12.31 -8.70
N SER A 136 7.01 -11.32 -8.88
CA SER A 136 7.35 -9.91 -8.83
C SER A 136 7.39 -9.39 -7.38
N PRO A 137 8.48 -8.72 -6.94
CA PRO A 137 8.55 -8.07 -5.62
C PRO A 137 7.48 -7.00 -5.41
N LYS A 138 7.00 -6.40 -6.51
CA LYS A 138 5.95 -5.38 -6.53
C LYS A 138 4.58 -5.94 -6.91
N GLY A 139 4.45 -7.26 -6.99
CA GLY A 139 3.21 -7.94 -7.38
C GLY A 139 2.75 -7.65 -8.80
N LYS A 140 3.60 -7.16 -9.72
CA LYS A 140 3.15 -6.76 -11.06
C LYS A 140 2.84 -7.98 -11.92
N ARG A 141 1.70 -7.97 -12.63
CA ARG A 141 1.46 -8.89 -13.75
C ARG A 141 2.13 -8.37 -15.02
N ILE A 142 2.23 -9.21 -16.05
CA ILE A 142 2.93 -8.90 -17.31
C ILE A 142 2.41 -7.58 -17.92
N GLY A 143 1.10 -7.38 -17.99
CA GLY A 143 0.50 -6.12 -18.45
C GLY A 143 0.88 -4.88 -17.64
N ASP A 144 1.06 -5.02 -16.33
CA ASP A 144 1.45 -3.90 -15.47
C ASP A 144 2.93 -3.54 -15.68
N VAL A 145 3.77 -4.55 -15.91
CA VAL A 145 5.20 -4.39 -16.20
C VAL A 145 5.38 -3.65 -17.53
N PHE A 146 4.70 -4.09 -18.59
CA PHE A 146 4.82 -3.44 -19.91
C PHE A 146 4.22 -2.03 -19.94
N ALA A 147 3.17 -1.79 -19.16
CA ALA A 147 2.55 -0.47 -19.07
C ALA A 147 3.31 0.49 -18.14
N GLY A 148 4.26 0.00 -17.34
CA GLY A 148 4.95 0.81 -16.33
C GLY A 148 3.99 1.34 -15.27
N THR A 149 3.13 0.47 -14.75
CA THR A 149 2.08 0.84 -13.78
C THR A 149 2.12 -0.02 -12.53
N ILE A 150 1.58 0.50 -11.44
CA ILE A 150 1.41 -0.21 -10.17
C ILE A 150 -0.02 -0.03 -9.64
N VAL A 151 -0.50 -1.01 -8.89
CA VAL A 151 -1.80 -0.96 -8.22
C VAL A 151 -1.59 -0.70 -6.74
N ILE A 152 -2.17 0.39 -6.24
CA ILE A 152 -2.05 0.84 -4.86
C ILE A 152 -3.38 0.66 -4.14
N SER A 153 -3.33 0.38 -2.83
CA SER A 153 -4.51 0.41 -1.98
C SER A 153 -4.73 1.83 -1.47
N GLU A 154 -5.82 2.47 -1.89
CA GLU A 154 -6.24 3.77 -1.33
C GLU A 154 -6.95 3.60 0.02
N ARG A 155 -7.56 2.43 0.25
CA ARG A 155 -8.14 2.11 1.54
C ARG A 155 -6.99 1.74 2.47
N ALA A 156 -6.58 2.69 3.31
CA ALA A 156 -5.62 2.44 4.38
C ALA A 156 -6.09 1.21 5.17
N PRO A 157 -5.19 0.29 5.56
CA PRO A 157 -5.57 -0.80 6.45
C PRO A 157 -6.30 -0.19 7.64
N LYS A 158 -7.51 -0.67 7.95
CA LYS A 158 -8.23 -0.28 9.17
C LYS A 158 -7.34 -0.68 10.34
N LEU A 159 -6.48 0.23 10.79
CA LEU A 159 -5.74 0.07 12.03
C LEU A 159 -6.81 -0.08 13.12
N ASN A 160 -6.74 -1.17 13.89
CA ASN A 160 -7.63 -1.34 15.03
C ASN A 160 -7.61 -0.04 15.85
N PRO A 161 -8.78 0.47 16.28
CA PRO A 161 -8.83 1.70 17.07
C PRO A 161 -7.85 1.56 18.24
N PRO A 162 -7.06 2.60 18.54
CA PRO A 162 -6.16 2.55 19.68
C PRO A 162 -6.97 2.24 20.95
N PRO A 163 -6.33 1.58 21.93
CA PRO A 163 -6.96 1.40 23.23
C PRO A 163 -7.41 2.76 23.79
N PRO A 164 -8.57 2.84 24.47
CA PRO A 164 -9.04 4.08 25.06
C PRO A 164 -8.03 4.60 26.10
N MET A 165 -7.90 5.93 26.20
CA MET A 165 -7.03 6.58 27.18
C MET A 165 -7.55 6.30 28.61
N PRO A 166 -6.74 5.71 29.51
CA PRO A 166 -7.13 5.57 30.92
C PRO A 166 -7.24 6.96 31.57
N PRO A 167 -8.37 7.32 32.21
CA PRO A 167 -8.58 8.67 32.71
C PRO A 167 -7.57 9.07 33.79
N GLY A 168 -7.16 8.13 34.66
CA GLY A 168 -6.18 8.38 35.72
C GLY A 168 -4.76 8.66 35.23
N LEU A 169 -4.42 8.29 33.99
CA LEU A 169 -3.09 8.50 33.40
C LEU A 169 -3.08 9.58 32.32
N ALA A 170 -4.22 10.17 31.97
CA ALA A 170 -4.31 11.15 30.90
C ALA A 170 -3.42 12.39 31.12
N TRP A 171 -3.34 12.86 32.37
CA TRP A 171 -2.49 14.00 32.76
C TRP A 171 -1.00 13.70 32.53
N TRP A 172 -0.55 12.50 32.90
CA TRP A 172 0.82 12.05 32.73
C TRP A 172 1.13 11.82 31.26
N ALA A 173 0.23 11.12 30.56
CA ALA A 173 0.39 10.78 29.15
C ALA A 173 0.56 12.03 28.28
N ALA A 174 -0.19 13.10 28.56
CA ALA A 174 -0.07 14.37 27.85
C ALA A 174 1.34 14.99 27.91
N THR A 175 2.10 14.71 28.97
CA THR A 175 3.48 15.23 29.18
C THR A 175 4.57 14.35 28.55
N LEU A 176 4.20 13.21 27.95
CA LEU A 176 5.17 12.24 27.45
C LEU A 176 6.03 12.77 26.30
N GLN A 177 7.32 12.47 26.34
CA GLN A 177 8.25 12.57 25.21
C GLN A 177 8.31 11.20 24.53
N LEU A 178 7.77 11.13 23.30
CA LEU A 178 7.57 9.89 22.54
C LEU A 178 8.59 9.71 21.40
N SER A 179 9.61 10.57 21.32
CA SER A 179 10.58 10.61 20.21
C SER A 179 11.38 9.31 20.05
N GLY A 180 11.49 8.48 21.09
CA GLY A 180 12.21 7.20 21.06
C GLY A 180 11.38 5.96 20.67
N LEU A 181 10.08 6.10 20.38
CA LEU A 181 9.19 4.96 20.11
C LEU A 181 8.93 4.78 18.62
N GLY A 182 9.57 3.77 18.01
CA GLY A 182 9.34 3.38 16.61
C GLY A 182 7.99 2.70 16.37
N ALA A 183 7.66 2.43 15.11
CA ALA A 183 6.41 1.77 14.72
C ALA A 183 6.32 0.32 15.23
N GLU A 184 7.42 -0.43 15.22
CA GLU A 184 7.47 -1.81 15.70
C GLU A 184 7.09 -1.94 17.17
N GLN A 185 7.61 -1.06 18.03
CA GLN A 185 7.31 -1.10 19.46
C GLN A 185 5.83 -0.86 19.71
N ALA A 186 5.24 0.13 19.02
CA ALA A 186 3.81 0.41 19.13
C ALA A 186 2.95 -0.77 18.64
N ASN A 187 3.37 -1.48 17.59
CA ASN A 187 2.68 -2.67 17.10
C ASN A 187 2.72 -3.81 18.12
N MET A 188 3.87 -4.04 18.77
CA MET A 188 3.99 -5.04 19.83
C MET A 188 3.05 -4.75 21.00
N ALA A 189 3.01 -3.51 21.49
CA ALA A 189 2.09 -3.10 22.56
C ALA A 189 0.62 -3.25 22.13
N ARG A 190 0.27 -2.88 20.90
CA ARG A 190 -1.09 -3.02 20.35
C ARG A 190 -1.52 -4.48 20.26
N GLN A 191 -0.64 -5.37 19.78
CA GLN A 191 -0.93 -6.80 19.68
C GLN A 191 -1.17 -7.42 21.05
N PHE A 192 -0.33 -7.06 22.04
CA PHE A 192 -0.52 -7.50 23.42
C PHE A 192 -1.87 -7.03 23.98
N LEU A 193 -2.18 -5.73 23.91
CA LEU A 193 -3.43 -5.19 24.46
C LEU A 193 -4.66 -5.79 23.77
N THR A 194 -4.61 -6.04 22.46
CA THR A 194 -5.71 -6.67 21.71
C THR A 194 -6.01 -8.10 22.20
N ARG A 195 -4.99 -8.84 22.65
CA ARG A 195 -5.12 -10.22 23.13
C ARG A 195 -5.16 -10.36 24.65
N SER A 196 -4.89 -9.29 25.39
CA SER A 196 -4.74 -9.28 26.84
C SER A 196 -5.93 -9.90 27.58
N ALA A 197 -7.16 -9.62 27.13
CA ALA A 197 -8.38 -10.16 27.72
C ALA A 197 -8.55 -11.69 27.58
N GLN A 198 -7.84 -12.31 26.62
CA GLN A 198 -7.89 -13.75 26.37
C GLN A 198 -6.77 -14.51 27.09
N LEU A 199 -5.80 -13.81 27.68
CA LEU A 199 -4.67 -14.42 28.37
C LEU A 199 -5.02 -14.78 29.81
N GLN A 200 -4.39 -15.84 30.33
CA GLN A 200 -4.46 -16.16 31.75
C GLN A 200 -3.88 -15.01 32.60
N PRO A 201 -4.45 -14.70 33.78
CA PRO A 201 -4.08 -13.50 34.56
C PRO A 201 -2.58 -13.39 34.89
N GLN A 202 -1.91 -14.50 35.18
CA GLN A 202 -0.48 -14.53 35.50
C GLN A 202 0.38 -14.19 34.26
N VAL A 203 0.16 -14.90 33.14
CA VAL A 203 0.87 -14.66 31.88
C VAL A 203 0.64 -13.23 31.38
N ARG A 204 -0.59 -12.73 31.53
CA ARG A 204 -0.96 -11.36 31.19
C ARG A 204 -0.13 -10.34 31.97
N ALA A 205 0.00 -10.53 33.30
CA ALA A 205 0.79 -9.65 34.15
C ALA A 205 2.29 -9.68 33.81
N GLU A 206 2.87 -10.87 33.63
CA GLU A 206 4.28 -11.05 33.27
C GLU A 206 4.61 -10.42 31.91
N MET A 207 3.80 -10.72 30.87
CA MET A 207 3.98 -10.14 29.54
C MET A 207 3.80 -8.62 29.55
N GLY A 208 2.78 -8.13 30.27
CA GLY A 208 2.52 -6.70 30.41
C GLY A 208 3.71 -5.97 31.01
N GLN A 209 4.25 -6.47 32.13
CA GLN A 209 5.43 -5.88 32.77
C GLN A 209 6.67 -5.90 31.87
N ARG A 210 6.92 -7.01 31.16
CA ARG A 210 8.05 -7.13 30.23
C ARG A 210 7.98 -6.10 29.11
N ILE A 211 6.80 -5.93 28.50
CA ILE A 211 6.60 -4.98 27.40
C ILE A 211 6.66 -3.55 27.94
N ALA A 212 5.99 -3.25 29.06
CA ALA A 212 6.02 -1.94 29.68
C ALA A 212 7.44 -1.52 30.07
N GLY A 213 8.27 -2.44 30.60
CA GLY A 213 9.67 -2.15 30.92
C GLY A 213 10.49 -1.67 29.72
N GLN A 214 10.25 -2.24 28.53
CA GLN A 214 10.92 -1.79 27.29
C GLN A 214 10.49 -0.38 26.85
N PHE A 215 9.25 0.00 27.17
CA PHE A 215 8.72 1.34 26.90
C PHE A 215 9.24 2.36 27.92
N VAL A 216 9.20 2.03 29.21
CA VAL A 216 9.64 2.91 30.31
C VAL A 216 11.09 3.37 30.13
N ALA A 217 11.95 2.52 29.57
CA ALA A 217 13.34 2.88 29.26
C ALA A 217 13.50 3.94 28.15
N ARG A 218 12.44 4.23 27.38
CA ARG A 218 12.48 5.09 26.18
C ARG A 218 11.50 6.26 26.22
N ILE A 219 10.73 6.39 27.29
CA ILE A 219 9.77 7.48 27.49
C ILE A 219 10.18 8.32 28.71
N SER A 220 9.81 9.60 28.67
CA SER A 220 9.96 10.53 29.79
C SER A 220 8.71 11.39 29.88
N PRO A 221 8.16 11.67 31.08
CA PRO A 221 8.58 11.21 32.41
C PRO A 221 8.18 9.74 32.71
N PRO A 222 8.78 9.08 33.73
CA PRO A 222 8.40 7.71 34.11
C PRO A 222 6.93 7.64 34.58
N PRO A 223 6.29 6.46 34.48
CA PRO A 223 4.89 6.29 34.86
C PRO A 223 4.67 6.51 36.36
N PRO A 224 3.49 7.03 36.77
CA PRO A 224 3.19 7.24 38.17
C PRO A 224 3.13 5.91 38.94
N PRO A 225 3.51 5.90 40.24
CA PRO A 225 3.48 4.70 41.05
C PRO A 225 2.06 4.16 41.17
N GLY A 226 1.91 2.83 41.07
CA GLY A 226 0.61 2.15 41.16
C GLY A 226 -0.14 1.98 39.83
N ALA A 227 0.35 2.57 38.73
CA ALA A 227 -0.21 2.34 37.41
C ALA A 227 0.06 0.90 36.93
N SER A 228 -0.97 0.21 36.42
CA SER A 228 -0.75 -1.12 35.85
C SER A 228 -0.01 -1.02 34.51
N ALA A 229 0.74 -2.07 34.17
CA ALA A 229 1.51 -2.11 32.93
C ALA A 229 0.61 -1.96 31.67
N GLU A 230 -0.61 -2.50 31.73
CA GLU A 230 -1.61 -2.37 30.66
C GLU A 230 -2.09 -0.92 30.50
N GLU A 231 -2.41 -0.23 31.60
CA GLU A 231 -2.83 1.16 31.57
C GLU A 231 -1.71 2.07 31.05
N VAL A 232 -0.46 1.81 31.45
CA VAL A 232 0.71 2.56 30.95
C VAL A 232 0.84 2.39 29.44
N LEU A 233 0.79 1.16 28.93
CA LEU A 233 0.89 0.89 27.49
C LEU A 233 -0.30 1.49 26.72
N ALA A 234 -1.52 1.39 27.26
CA ALA A 234 -2.72 1.97 26.67
C ALA A 234 -2.61 3.51 26.60
N ALA A 235 -2.17 4.16 27.68
CA ALA A 235 -2.00 5.60 27.74
C ALA A 235 -0.95 6.11 26.75
N VAL A 236 0.20 5.43 26.64
CA VAL A 236 1.26 5.77 25.68
C VAL A 236 0.77 5.65 24.23
N LEU A 237 0.07 4.55 23.90
CA LEU A 237 -0.48 4.35 22.56
C LEU A 237 -1.59 5.35 22.21
N ALA A 238 -2.48 5.64 23.16
CA ALA A 238 -3.54 6.62 22.99
C ALA A 238 -2.98 8.03 22.74
N GLU A 239 -1.96 8.44 23.51
CA GLU A 239 -1.31 9.74 23.32
C GLU A 239 -0.56 9.82 21.99
N ARG A 240 0.18 8.79 21.61
CA ARG A 240 0.84 8.73 20.31
C ARG A 240 -0.16 8.93 19.17
N HIS A 241 -1.28 8.20 19.21
CA HIS A 241 -2.31 8.31 18.20
C HIS A 241 -2.96 9.70 18.17
N ARG A 242 -3.23 10.29 19.35
CA ARG A 242 -3.75 11.66 19.46
C ARG A 242 -2.83 12.67 18.77
N ARG A 243 -1.51 12.61 19.00
CA ARG A 243 -0.54 13.52 18.38
C ARG A 243 -0.41 13.30 16.88
N GLU A 244 -0.51 12.06 16.44
CA GLU A 244 -0.50 11.71 15.02
C GLU A 244 -1.75 12.24 14.30
N LEU A 245 -2.95 12.11 14.90
CA LEU A 245 -4.18 12.70 14.37
C LEU A 245 -4.10 14.23 14.27
N VAL A 246 -3.55 14.89 15.28
CA VAL A 246 -3.35 16.35 15.25
C VAL A 246 -2.38 16.75 14.14
N ARG A 247 -1.28 16.01 13.94
CA ARG A 247 -0.34 16.25 12.83
C ARG A 247 -1.00 16.11 11.46
N LEU A 248 -1.91 15.15 11.29
CA LEU A 248 -2.63 14.95 10.04
C LEU A 248 -3.72 16.01 9.79
N GLN A 249 -4.26 16.62 10.85
CA GLN A 249 -5.28 17.67 10.77
C GLN A 249 -4.71 19.07 10.53
N VAL A 250 -3.44 19.32 10.89
CA VAL A 250 -2.78 20.60 10.63
C VAL A 250 -2.19 20.58 9.21
N PRO A 251 -2.74 21.35 8.24
CA PRO A 251 -2.13 21.44 6.92
C PRO A 251 -0.72 22.04 7.03
N PRO A 252 0.25 21.60 6.20
CA PRO A 252 1.58 22.20 6.20
C PRO A 252 1.44 23.70 5.92
N SER A 253 1.83 24.52 6.88
CA SER A 253 1.86 25.97 6.71
C SER A 253 2.87 26.28 5.61
N PRO A 254 2.48 26.94 4.50
CA PRO A 254 3.42 27.24 3.42
C PRO A 254 4.40 28.30 3.94
N GLY A 255 5.63 27.88 4.28
CA GLY A 255 6.73 28.80 4.59
C GLY A 255 7.58 28.53 5.83
N MET A 256 7.45 27.41 6.54
CA MET A 256 8.39 27.10 7.63
C MET A 256 9.65 26.42 7.08
N PRO A 257 10.86 27.01 7.22
CA PRO A 257 12.09 26.30 6.89
C PRO A 257 12.19 25.03 7.75
N PRO A 258 12.78 23.95 7.23
CA PRO A 258 13.00 22.74 8.02
C PRO A 258 13.72 23.15 9.31
N GLY A 259 13.10 22.85 10.46
CA GLY A 259 13.71 23.10 11.77
C GLY A 259 15.11 22.49 11.82
N PRO A 260 16.04 23.05 12.62
CA PRO A 260 17.46 22.71 12.55
C PRO A 260 17.65 21.20 12.71
N GLY A 261 17.80 20.52 11.57
CA GLY A 261 18.30 19.16 11.50
C GLY A 261 19.70 19.15 12.06
N LEU A 262 20.11 18.02 12.65
CA LEU A 262 21.50 17.79 13.00
C LEU A 262 22.39 18.27 11.83
N PRO A 263 23.47 19.02 12.09
CA PRO A 263 24.42 19.36 11.05
C PRO A 263 24.90 18.06 10.40
N PRO A 264 24.96 17.98 9.05
CA PRO A 264 25.52 16.83 8.38
C PRO A 264 26.95 16.64 8.88
N THR A 265 27.25 15.47 9.45
CA THR A 265 28.62 15.05 9.70
C THR A 265 29.39 15.18 8.39
N PRO A 266 30.51 15.93 8.32
CA PRO A 266 31.31 15.97 7.10
C PRO A 266 31.76 14.55 6.78
N SER A 267 31.24 14.03 5.68
CA SER A 267 31.64 12.74 5.10
C SER A 267 33.16 12.75 4.94
N SER A 268 33.84 11.85 5.65
CA SER A 268 35.26 11.57 5.46
C SER A 268 35.53 11.32 3.98
N ALA A 269 36.40 12.15 3.39
CA ALA A 269 36.88 11.97 2.03
C ALA A 269 37.52 10.57 1.87
N PRO A 270 37.37 9.90 0.72
CA PRO A 270 38.06 8.65 0.46
C PRO A 270 39.59 8.88 0.44
N PRO A 271 40.41 7.93 0.93
CA PRO A 271 41.86 8.07 0.91
C PRO A 271 42.39 8.11 -0.54
N PRO A 272 43.46 8.87 -0.81
CA PRO A 272 44.04 8.97 -2.14
C PRO A 272 44.60 7.62 -2.62
N PRO A 273 44.60 7.34 -3.94
CA PRO A 273 45.14 6.11 -4.49
C PRO A 273 46.66 6.01 -4.28
N PRO A 274 47.20 4.79 -4.09
CA PRO A 274 48.64 4.59 -3.90
C PRO A 274 49.44 4.99 -5.15
N PRO A 275 50.65 5.55 -4.98
CA PRO A 275 51.50 5.94 -6.11
C PRO A 275 51.94 4.72 -6.92
N THR A 276 51.67 4.75 -8.22
CA THR A 276 52.18 3.80 -9.21
C THR A 276 53.70 3.92 -9.32
N ALA A 277 54.43 2.97 -8.71
CA ALA A 277 55.85 2.79 -8.97
C ALA A 277 56.03 2.29 -10.41
N GLY A 278 56.57 3.16 -11.28
CA GLY A 278 56.98 2.80 -12.63
C GLY A 278 58.09 1.76 -12.57
N PHE A 279 57.81 0.57 -13.09
CA PHE A 279 58.79 -0.49 -13.28
C PHE A 279 59.56 -0.18 -14.56
N SER A 280 60.79 0.34 -14.45
CA SER A 280 61.75 0.42 -15.54
C SER A 280 62.41 -0.95 -15.75
N ALA A 281 62.31 -1.50 -16.95
CA ALA A 281 63.02 -2.73 -17.33
C ALA A 281 64.54 -2.48 -17.43
N PRO A 282 65.38 -3.44 -17.03
CA PRO A 282 66.83 -3.32 -17.15
C PRO A 282 67.30 -3.58 -18.58
N THR A 283 68.25 -2.77 -19.05
CA THR A 283 69.16 -3.05 -20.17
C THR A 283 70.23 -4.05 -19.77
#